data_AF-A0A7C8YYQ2-F1
#
_entry.id   AF-A0A7C8YYQ2-F1
#
_cell.length_a   1.000
_cell.length_b   1.000
_cell.length_c   1.000
_cell.angle_alpha   90.00
_cell.angle_beta   90.00
_cell.angle_gamma   90.00
#
_symmetry.space_group_name_H-M   'P 1'
#
loop_
_entity.id
_entity.type
_entity.pdbx_description
1 polymer ?
#
loop_
_entity_poly.entity_id
_entity_poly.type
_entity_poly.pdbx_seq_one_letter_code
_entity_poly.pdbx_strand_id
1 'polypeptide(L)'
;HIPPSEILKANRVYVAAVPFKIMSYYTTNKTIASLVEEAPSIHIIDFGIFYGLQWPCIIQNLSRRPNGPPRIRITGIDFPQPGFRPAERVEETGRCLAKYCERYNVPFEYYPIAKKWESVQLEELKIDRNEPLVVNCLYRSHNLFDESIEENS
;
A
#
# COMPACT_ATOMS: atom_id res chain seq x y z
N HIS A 1 13.79 -17.85 8.84
CA HIS A 1 12.82 -17.16 7.96
C HIS A 1 11.42 -17.63 8.35
N ILE A 2 10.50 -16.73 8.73
CA ILE A 2 9.12 -17.11 9.07
C ILE A 2 8.31 -17.20 7.75
N PRO A 3 7.58 -18.29 7.48
CA PRO A 3 6.79 -18.41 6.25
C PRO A 3 5.72 -17.30 6.12
N PRO A 4 5.43 -16.80 4.90
CA PRO A 4 4.35 -15.82 4.69
C PRO A 4 3.00 -16.27 5.26
N SER A 5 2.67 -17.55 5.16
CA SER A 5 1.45 -18.14 5.71
C SER A 5 1.32 -17.97 7.22
N GLU A 6 2.41 -18.13 7.97
CA GLU A 6 2.42 -17.94 9.42
C GLU A 6 2.31 -16.47 9.80
N ILE A 7 2.96 -15.58 9.04
CA ILE A 7 2.83 -14.13 9.23
C ILE A 7 1.37 -13.67 9.01
N LEU A 8 0.72 -14.17 7.97
CA LEU A 8 -0.68 -13.85 7.68
C LEU A 8 -1.64 -14.41 8.75
N LYS A 9 -1.39 -15.63 9.26
CA LYS A 9 -2.14 -16.19 10.39
C LYS A 9 -1.97 -15.34 11.65
N ALA A 10 -0.74 -14.97 11.99
CA ALA A 10 -0.46 -14.10 13.13
C ALA A 10 -1.14 -12.74 12.99
N ASN A 11 -1.10 -12.14 11.79
CA ASN A 11 -1.80 -10.88 11.52
C ASN A 11 -3.31 -11.02 11.72
N ARG A 12 -3.91 -12.12 11.26
CA ARG A 12 -5.35 -12.41 11.46
C ARG A 12 -5.72 -12.49 12.94
N VAL A 13 -4.91 -13.18 13.75
CA VAL A 13 -5.14 -13.25 15.21
C VAL A 13 -4.99 -11.87 15.85
N TYR A 14 -3.96 -11.12 15.48
CA TYR A 14 -3.71 -9.78 16.00
C TYR A 14 -4.88 -8.82 15.74
N VAL A 15 -5.38 -8.75 14.50
CA VAL A 15 -6.49 -7.84 14.17
C VAL A 15 -7.83 -8.27 14.79
N ALA A 16 -8.00 -9.57 15.08
CA ALA A 16 -9.18 -10.07 15.78
C ALA A 16 -9.16 -9.72 17.28
N ALA A 17 -7.97 -9.67 17.89
CA ALA A 17 -7.80 -9.32 19.30
C ALA A 17 -7.75 -7.79 19.53
N VAL A 18 -7.12 -7.04 18.62
CA VAL A 18 -6.87 -5.60 18.77
C VAL A 18 -7.30 -4.87 17.49
N PRO A 19 -8.42 -4.12 17.50
CA PRO A 19 -9.05 -3.62 16.28
C PRO A 19 -8.46 -2.32 15.73
N PHE A 20 -7.44 -1.73 16.36
CA PHE A 20 -6.89 -0.43 15.96
C PHE A 20 -6.47 -0.42 14.48
N LYS A 21 -5.77 -1.46 14.04
CA LYS A 21 -5.30 -1.56 12.65
C LYS A 21 -6.45 -1.58 11.64
N ILE A 22 -7.53 -2.29 11.95
CA ILE A 22 -8.73 -2.34 11.10
C ILE A 22 -9.47 -1.00 11.14
N MET A 23 -9.53 -0.35 12.29
CA MET A 23 -10.15 0.96 12.43
C MET A 23 -9.40 2.03 11.60
N SER A 24 -8.06 2.02 11.62
CA SER A 24 -7.26 2.89 10.74
C SER A 24 -7.50 2.59 9.27
N TYR A 25 -7.55 1.32 8.85
CA TYR A 25 -7.90 0.97 7.48
C TYR A 25 -9.29 1.49 7.10
N TYR A 26 -10.28 1.34 7.98
CA TYR A 26 -11.63 1.81 7.71
C TYR A 26 -11.68 3.32 7.53
N THR A 27 -11.08 4.08 8.45
CA THR A 27 -11.06 5.54 8.39
C THR A 27 -10.31 6.03 7.14
N THR A 28 -9.11 5.52 6.89
CA THR A 28 -8.33 5.89 5.70
C THR A 28 -9.06 5.53 4.42
N ASN A 29 -9.62 4.32 4.32
CA ASN A 29 -10.34 3.89 3.11
C ASN A 29 -11.60 4.73 2.86
N LYS A 30 -12.29 5.18 3.92
CA LYS A 30 -13.42 6.12 3.79
C LYS A 30 -12.98 7.47 3.26
N THR A 31 -11.90 8.03 3.81
CA THR A 31 -11.34 9.30 3.34
C THR A 31 -10.94 9.21 1.88
N ILE A 32 -10.25 8.13 1.49
CA ILE A 32 -9.85 7.92 0.09
C ILE A 32 -11.09 7.80 -0.79
N ALA A 33 -12.08 6.98 -0.42
CA ALA A 33 -13.29 6.80 -1.22
C ALA A 33 -14.04 8.11 -1.46
N SER A 34 -14.12 9.00 -0.46
CA SER A 34 -14.71 10.33 -0.60
C SER A 34 -13.87 11.24 -1.50
N LEU A 35 -12.54 11.20 -1.39
CA LEU A 35 -11.64 11.99 -2.25
C LEU A 35 -11.81 11.64 -3.74
N VAL A 36 -12.10 10.38 -4.05
CA VAL A 36 -12.15 9.88 -5.43
C VAL A 36 -13.55 9.50 -5.90
N GLU A 37 -14.58 10.07 -5.28
CA GLU A 37 -15.99 9.79 -5.58
C GLU A 37 -16.34 9.98 -7.07
N GLU A 38 -15.80 11.03 -7.68
CA GLU A 38 -15.99 11.37 -9.11
C GLU A 38 -14.69 11.34 -9.93
N ALA A 39 -13.56 11.01 -9.30
CA ALA A 39 -12.29 10.98 -10.01
C ALA A 39 -12.19 9.75 -10.94
N PRO A 40 -11.62 9.89 -12.15
CA PRO A 40 -11.45 8.78 -13.10
C PRO A 40 -10.27 7.86 -12.74
N SER A 41 -9.34 8.33 -11.90
CA SER A 41 -8.20 7.56 -11.42
C SER A 41 -7.78 8.00 -10.02
N ILE A 42 -6.93 7.18 -9.41
CA ILE A 42 -6.26 7.48 -8.15
C ILE A 42 -4.86 6.88 -8.16
N HIS A 43 -3.90 7.64 -7.64
CA HIS A 43 -2.57 7.15 -7.32
C HIS A 43 -2.34 7.08 -5.82
N ILE A 44 -1.96 5.90 -5.35
CA ILE A 44 -1.67 5.62 -3.95
C ILE A 44 -0.17 5.30 -3.83
N ILE A 45 0.54 6.05 -3.00
CA ILE A 45 1.90 5.72 -2.56
C ILE A 45 1.79 5.12 -1.17
N ASP A 46 2.15 3.85 -1.02
CA ASP A 46 2.01 3.12 0.25
C ASP A 46 3.36 2.75 0.84
N PHE A 47 3.77 3.50 1.87
CA PHE A 47 4.97 3.22 2.65
C PHE A 47 4.68 2.13 3.69
N GLY A 48 5.30 0.97 3.47
CA GLY A 48 5.05 -0.24 4.25
C GLY A 48 3.91 -1.09 3.69
N ILE A 49 3.83 -1.19 2.36
CA ILE A 49 2.80 -1.96 1.61
C ILE A 49 2.62 -3.39 2.14
N PHE A 50 3.66 -3.99 2.71
CA PHE A 50 3.64 -5.29 3.36
C PHE A 50 3.11 -6.44 2.49
N TYR A 51 1.88 -6.90 2.73
CA TYR A 51 1.13 -7.88 1.91
C TYR A 51 -0.14 -7.25 1.28
N GLY A 52 -0.24 -5.92 1.27
CA GLY A 52 -1.32 -5.17 0.63
C GLY A 52 -2.70 -5.31 1.31
N LEU A 53 -2.76 -5.73 2.58
CA LEU A 53 -4.00 -6.16 3.24
C LEU A 53 -5.09 -5.07 3.35
N GLN A 54 -4.73 -3.79 3.26
CA GLN A 54 -5.69 -2.67 3.28
C GLN A 54 -6.49 -2.58 1.97
N TRP A 55 -5.83 -2.83 0.84
CA TRP A 55 -6.30 -2.45 -0.49
C TRP A 55 -7.43 -3.31 -1.07
N PRO A 56 -7.58 -4.62 -0.76
CA PRO A 56 -8.73 -5.39 -1.21
C PRO A 56 -10.08 -4.74 -0.87
N CYS A 57 -10.21 -4.14 0.32
CA CYS A 57 -11.43 -3.46 0.73
C CYS A 57 -11.72 -2.22 -0.13
N ILE A 58 -10.70 -1.42 -0.48
CA ILE A 58 -10.91 -0.24 -1.33
C ILE A 58 -11.23 -0.63 -2.77
N ILE A 59 -10.54 -1.65 -3.31
CA ILE A 59 -10.76 -2.16 -4.67
C ILE A 59 -12.21 -2.61 -4.82
N GLN A 60 -12.71 -3.42 -3.88
CA GLN A 60 -14.09 -3.89 -3.89
C GLN A 60 -15.12 -2.76 -3.70
N ASN A 61 -14.80 -1.76 -2.88
CA ASN A 61 -15.71 -0.63 -2.69
C ASN A 61 -15.81 0.22 -3.96
N LEU A 62 -14.66 0.59 -4.53
CA LEU A 62 -14.59 1.42 -5.73
C LEU A 62 -15.13 0.71 -6.98
N SER A 63 -15.07 -0.62 -7.04
CA SER A 63 -15.69 -1.40 -8.13
C SER A 63 -17.22 -1.29 -8.19
N ARG A 64 -17.86 -0.79 -7.12
CA ARG A 64 -19.32 -0.64 -7.04
C ARG A 64 -19.79 0.79 -7.33
N ARG A 65 -18.89 1.69 -7.70
CA ARG A 65 -19.27 3.07 -8.08
C ARG A 65 -20.26 3.05 -9.24
N PRO A 66 -21.34 3.88 -9.20
CA PRO A 66 -22.34 3.92 -10.27
C PRO A 66 -21.76 4.18 -11.66
N ASN A 67 -20.74 5.03 -11.74
CA ASN A 67 -20.06 5.42 -12.98
C ASN A 67 -18.92 4.47 -13.39
N GLY A 68 -18.81 3.30 -12.74
CA GLY A 68 -17.72 2.36 -12.90
C GLY A 68 -16.51 2.67 -12.01
N PRO A 69 -15.57 1.72 -11.85
CA PRO A 69 -14.39 1.92 -11.05
C PRO A 69 -13.42 2.94 -11.66
N PRO A 70 -12.70 3.70 -10.84
CA PRO A 70 -11.54 4.45 -11.30
C PRO A 70 -10.40 3.49 -11.65
N ARG A 71 -9.46 3.96 -12.47
CA ARG A 71 -8.14 3.32 -12.56
C ARG A 71 -7.41 3.50 -11.23
N ILE A 72 -6.97 2.40 -10.63
CA ILE A 72 -6.18 2.41 -9.39
C ILE A 72 -4.71 2.19 -9.73
N ARG A 73 -3.87 3.11 -9.29
CA ARG A 73 -2.41 3.02 -9.42
C ARG A 73 -1.80 2.94 -8.03
N ILE A 74 -0.93 1.97 -7.77
CA ILE A 74 -0.26 1.83 -6.48
C ILE A 74 1.25 1.78 -6.66
N THR A 75 1.96 2.72 -6.03
CA THR A 75 3.40 2.61 -5.77
C THR A 75 3.58 1.98 -4.38
N GLY A 76 3.94 0.70 -4.35
CA GLY A 76 4.10 -0.05 -3.10
C GLY A 76 5.56 -0.04 -2.66
N ILE A 77 5.83 0.51 -1.47
CA ILE A 77 7.18 0.70 -0.95
C ILE A 77 7.36 -0.17 0.29
N ASP A 78 8.43 -0.97 0.33
CA ASP A 78 8.82 -1.65 1.56
C ASP A 78 10.32 -1.96 1.59
N PHE A 79 10.80 -2.40 2.75
CA PHE A 79 12.19 -2.81 2.91
C PHE A 79 12.51 -4.05 2.07
N PRO A 80 13.72 -4.09 1.47
CA PRO A 80 14.20 -5.26 0.77
C PRO A 80 14.28 -6.46 1.72
N GLN A 81 13.90 -7.64 1.23
CA GLN A 81 14.08 -8.88 1.96
C GLN A 81 15.55 -9.32 1.96
N PRO A 82 16.01 -10.00 3.02
CA PRO A 82 17.33 -10.63 3.00
C PRO A 82 17.38 -11.76 1.95
N GLY A 83 18.56 -12.00 1.39
CA GLY A 83 18.81 -13.08 0.42
C GLY A 83 18.80 -12.63 -1.04
N PHE A 84 18.67 -13.58 -1.96
CA PHE A 84 18.90 -13.38 -3.40
C PHE A 84 17.78 -12.62 -4.13
N ARG A 85 16.60 -12.48 -3.53
CA ARG A 85 15.43 -11.84 -4.14
C ARG A 85 14.87 -10.73 -3.25
N PRO A 86 15.59 -9.61 -3.08
CA PRO A 86 15.21 -8.56 -2.12
C PRO A 86 13.85 -7.92 -2.44
N ALA A 87 13.43 -7.87 -3.70
CA ALA A 87 12.15 -7.29 -4.11
C ALA A 87 10.96 -8.25 -4.10
N GLU A 88 11.19 -9.56 -3.93
CA GLU A 88 10.20 -10.61 -4.23
C GLU A 88 8.84 -10.41 -3.54
N ARG A 89 8.84 -10.02 -2.26
CA ARG A 89 7.59 -9.80 -1.50
C ARG A 89 6.80 -8.60 -1.99
N VAL A 90 7.47 -7.50 -2.33
CA VAL A 90 6.80 -6.30 -2.85
C VAL A 90 6.23 -6.61 -4.25
N GLU A 91 6.98 -7.30 -5.09
CA GLU A 91 6.51 -7.77 -6.40
C GLU A 91 5.33 -8.75 -6.30
N GLU A 92 5.39 -9.72 -5.38
CA GLU A 92 4.30 -10.67 -5.13
C GLU A 92 3.04 -9.96 -4.63
N THR A 93 3.20 -8.93 -3.79
CA THR A 93 2.07 -8.12 -3.32
C THR A 93 1.38 -7.43 -4.49
N GLY A 94 2.16 -6.86 -5.41
CA GLY A 94 1.64 -6.31 -6.67
C GLY A 94 0.86 -7.34 -7.50
N ARG A 95 1.43 -8.55 -7.68
CA ARG A 95 0.76 -9.64 -8.42
C ARG A 95 -0.54 -10.08 -7.74
N CYS A 96 -0.56 -10.15 -6.42
CA CYS A 96 -1.78 -10.47 -5.66
C CYS A 96 -2.85 -9.39 -5.81
N LEU A 97 -2.48 -8.11 -5.75
CA LEU A 97 -3.40 -6.98 -5.92
C LEU A 97 -3.94 -6.92 -7.35
N ALA A 98 -3.09 -7.14 -8.36
CA ALA A 98 -3.52 -7.20 -9.76
C ALA A 98 -4.60 -8.26 -9.99
N LYS A 99 -4.39 -9.48 -9.50
CA LYS A 99 -5.41 -10.56 -9.55
C LYS A 99 -6.71 -10.19 -8.85
N TYR A 100 -6.62 -9.41 -7.76
CA TYR A 100 -7.81 -8.94 -7.05
C TYR A 100 -8.54 -7.86 -7.87
N CYS A 101 -7.83 -6.89 -8.45
CA CYS A 101 -8.41 -5.90 -9.35
C CYS A 101 -9.07 -6.53 -10.59
N GLU A 102 -8.43 -7.52 -11.22
CA GLU A 102 -8.99 -8.30 -12.32
C GLU A 102 -10.33 -8.94 -11.94
N ARG A 103 -10.43 -9.53 -10.74
CA ARG A 103 -11.68 -10.13 -10.24
C ARG A 103 -12.85 -9.14 -10.15
N TYR A 104 -12.57 -7.87 -9.90
CA TYR A 104 -13.57 -6.82 -9.75
C TYR A 104 -13.64 -5.87 -10.97
N ASN A 105 -12.99 -6.23 -12.08
CA ASN A 105 -12.89 -5.41 -13.30
C ASN A 105 -12.43 -3.97 -13.03
N VAL A 106 -11.46 -3.80 -12.12
CA VAL A 106 -10.86 -2.51 -11.79
C VAL A 106 -9.57 -2.34 -12.60
N PRO A 107 -9.43 -1.28 -13.44
CA PRO A 107 -8.19 -1.02 -14.14
C PRO A 107 -7.06 -0.74 -13.13
N PHE A 108 -5.91 -1.39 -13.31
CA PHE A 108 -4.88 -1.40 -12.27
C PHE A 108 -3.45 -1.29 -12.81
N GLU A 109 -2.62 -0.52 -12.09
CA GLU A 109 -1.18 -0.40 -12.29
C GLU A 109 -0.44 -0.51 -10.96
N TYR A 110 0.72 -1.17 -10.96
CA TYR A 110 1.53 -1.36 -9.77
C TYR A 110 3.01 -1.08 -10.01
N TYR A 111 3.62 -0.30 -9.11
CA TYR A 111 5.04 0.05 -9.15
C TYR A 111 5.71 -0.41 -7.84
N PRO A 112 6.46 -1.53 -7.85
CA PRO A 112 7.17 -2.02 -6.67
C PRO A 112 8.43 -1.21 -6.40
N ILE A 113 8.65 -0.82 -5.14
CA ILE A 113 9.91 -0.26 -4.67
C ILE A 113 10.39 -1.03 -3.43
N ALA A 114 11.50 -1.74 -3.57
CA ALA A 114 12.15 -2.48 -2.48
C ALA A 114 13.44 -1.77 -2.06
N LYS A 115 13.32 -0.72 -1.25
CA LYS A 115 14.43 0.14 -0.80
C LYS A 115 14.23 0.58 0.65
N LYS A 116 15.31 1.07 1.26
CA LYS A 116 15.17 1.93 2.44
C LYS A 116 14.40 3.18 2.04
N TRP A 117 13.55 3.68 2.94
CA TRP A 117 12.59 4.74 2.61
C TRP A 117 13.29 6.06 2.28
N GLU A 118 14.39 6.35 2.96
CA GLU A 118 15.24 7.52 2.77
C GLU A 118 15.96 7.51 1.41
N SER A 119 16.07 6.32 0.79
CA SER A 119 16.72 6.16 -0.51
C SER A 119 15.76 6.24 -1.69
N VAL A 120 14.46 6.39 -1.45
CA VAL A 120 13.44 6.50 -2.52
C VAL A 120 13.51 7.90 -3.12
N GLN A 121 13.72 7.98 -4.44
CA GLN A 121 13.74 9.25 -5.16
C GLN A 121 12.33 9.63 -5.65
N LEU A 122 12.07 10.93 -5.82
CA LEU A 122 10.76 11.46 -6.20
C LEU A 122 10.29 10.93 -7.56
N GLU A 123 11.21 10.76 -8.51
CA GLU A 123 10.94 10.30 -9.87
C GLU A 123 10.51 8.82 -9.89
N GLU A 124 10.91 8.05 -8.89
CA GLU A 124 10.53 6.63 -8.73
C GLU A 124 9.09 6.49 -8.28
N LEU A 125 8.54 7.52 -7.62
CA LEU A 125 7.17 7.49 -7.12
C LEU A 125 6.14 7.51 -8.25
N LYS A 126 6.52 7.93 -9.46
CA LYS A 126 5.67 8.05 -10.65
C LYS A 126 4.53 9.06 -10.48
N ILE A 127 4.73 10.14 -9.74
CA ILE A 127 3.68 11.14 -9.50
C ILE A 127 3.22 11.77 -10.83
N ASP A 128 1.91 11.80 -11.05
CA ASP A 128 1.27 12.55 -12.13
C ASP A 128 0.40 13.64 -11.50
N ARG A 129 0.51 14.87 -11.99
CA ARG A 129 -0.25 16.03 -11.47
C ARG A 129 -1.72 16.01 -11.89
N ASN A 130 -2.09 15.17 -12.84
CA ASN A 130 -3.44 15.12 -13.40
C ASN A 130 -4.37 14.12 -12.70
N GLU A 131 -3.93 13.48 -11.62
CA GLU A 131 -4.77 12.58 -10.84
C GLU A 131 -4.64 12.80 -9.33
N PRO A 132 -5.69 12.48 -8.54
CA PRO A 132 -5.61 12.50 -7.09
C PRO A 132 -4.49 11.60 -6.58
N LEU A 133 -3.66 12.16 -5.69
CA LEU A 133 -2.55 11.46 -5.04
C LEU A 133 -2.86 11.25 -3.55
N VAL A 134 -2.66 10.03 -3.08
CA VAL A 134 -2.75 9.66 -1.65
C VAL A 134 -1.42 9.08 -1.21
N VAL A 135 -0.87 9.59 -0.11
CA VAL A 135 0.28 9.00 0.57
C VAL A 135 -0.21 8.29 1.83
N ASN A 136 0.03 6.99 1.93
CA ASN A 136 -0.36 6.15 3.06
C ASN A 136 0.89 5.65 3.80
N CYS A 137 0.88 5.77 5.12
CA CYS A 137 1.93 5.24 5.99
C CYS A 137 1.33 4.90 7.37
N LEU A 138 0.86 3.67 7.54
CA LEU A 138 0.20 3.25 8.78
C LEU A 138 1.11 2.39 9.65
N TYR A 139 1.35 2.83 10.90
CA TYR A 139 2.14 2.11 11.92
C TYR A 139 3.59 1.80 11.55
N ARG A 140 4.13 2.55 10.58
CA ARG A 140 5.46 2.28 10.01
C ARG A 140 6.36 3.52 9.99
N SER A 141 5.90 4.66 10.49
CA SER A 141 6.67 5.92 10.56
C SER A 141 7.94 5.81 11.40
N HIS A 142 7.99 4.91 12.38
CA HIS A 142 9.21 4.62 13.16
C HIS A 142 10.37 4.06 12.32
N ASN A 143 10.13 3.70 11.05
CA ASN A 143 11.17 3.25 10.15
C ASN A 143 11.80 4.41 9.35
N LEU A 144 11.28 5.62 9.49
CA LEU A 144 11.96 6.82 9.01
C LEU A 144 13.13 7.10 9.94
N PHE A 145 14.28 7.42 9.37
CA PHE A 145 15.42 7.93 10.12
C PHE A 145 15.02 9.15 10.96
N ASP A 146 15.45 9.18 12.22
CA ASP A 146 15.24 10.32 13.10
C ASP A 146 16.34 11.36 12.84
N GLU A 147 16.02 12.39 12.05
CA GLU A 147 16.93 13.50 11.75
C GLU A 147 17.33 14.30 13.01
N SER A 148 16.64 14.13 14.15
CA SER A 148 17.01 14.79 15.41
C SER A 148 18.18 14.14 16.14
N ILE A 149 18.65 12.99 15.65
CA ILE A 149 19.90 12.35 16.08
C ILE A 149 20.99 12.79 15.10
N GLU A 150 21.33 14.10 15.11
CA GLU A 150 22.68 14.50 14.71
C GLU A 150 23.63 13.86 15.73
N GLU A 151 24.38 12.85 15.30
CA GLU A 151 25.51 12.31 16.07
C GLU A 151 26.53 13.44 16.29
N ASN A 152 26.44 14.12 17.43
CA ASN A 152 27.63 14.67 18.05
C ASN A 152 28.50 13.49 18.52
N SER A 153 29.40 13.01 17.64
CA SER A 153 30.80 12.56 17.90
C SER A 153 31.28 11.53 16.88
#